data_AF-A0A2N2K594-F1
#
_entry.id   AF-A0A2N2K594-F1
#
_cell.length_a   1.000
_cell.length_b   1.000
_cell.length_c   1.000
_cell.angle_alpha   90.00
_cell.angle_beta   90.00
_cell.angle_gamma   90.00
#
_symmetry.space_group_name_H-M   'P 1'
#
loop_
_entity.id
_entity.type
_entity.pdbx_description
1 polymer ?
#
loop_
_entity_poly.entity_id
_entity_poly.type
_entity_poly.pdbx_seq_one_letter_code
_entity_poly.pdbx_strand_id
1 'polypeptide(L)' 'MKTNPSPKRGKRNIFCPYYSGCLDTVIRKRWSHWNCAKCEQRANREAEPEIPLNVNYTIAYYELSTKA' A
#
# COMPACT_ATOMS: atom_id res chain seq x y z
N MET A 1 11.19 10.84 -11.92
CA MET A 1 10.89 9.73 -10.97
C MET A 1 11.57 9.98 -9.63
N LYS A 2 10.86 10.61 -8.69
CA LYS A 2 11.44 11.19 -7.46
C LYS A 2 10.55 10.86 -6.25
N THR A 3 11.17 10.59 -5.11
CA THR A 3 10.49 10.52 -3.81
C THR A 3 9.95 11.91 -3.44
N ASN A 4 8.64 12.03 -3.27
CA ASN A 4 8.00 13.32 -2.95
C ASN A 4 6.83 13.17 -1.95
N PRO A 5 7.09 12.66 -0.73
CA PRO A 5 6.07 12.62 0.31
C PRO A 5 5.72 14.04 0.77
N SER A 6 4.44 14.28 1.07
CA SER A 6 3.96 15.54 1.64
C SER A 6 3.52 15.33 3.09
N PRO A 7 3.82 16.24 4.03
CA PRO A 7 3.51 16.08 5.47
C PRO A 7 2.03 16.27 5.82
N LYS A 8 1.17 16.48 4.81
CA LYS A 8 -0.27 16.67 5.01
C LYS A 8 -0.97 15.31 5.17
N ARG A 9 -2.08 15.29 5.92
CA ARG A 9 -3.00 14.15 5.93
C ARG A 9 -3.58 13.93 4.53
N GLY A 10 -3.85 12.68 4.17
CA GLY A 10 -4.45 12.34 2.88
C GLY A 10 -4.19 10.90 2.45
N LYS A 11 -4.51 10.60 1.19
CA LYS A 11 -4.35 9.26 0.62
C LYS A 11 -2.88 8.93 0.35
N ARG A 12 -2.54 7.68 0.62
CA ARG A 12 -1.26 7.05 0.32
C ARG A 12 -1.46 6.07 -0.83
N ASN A 13 -0.47 5.97 -1.70
CA ASN A 13 -0.45 4.94 -2.72
C ASN A 13 0.62 3.90 -2.37
N ILE A 14 0.22 2.77 -1.82
CA ILE A 14 1.13 1.67 -1.46
C ILE A 14 1.73 0.99 -2.69
N PHE A 15 1.09 1.12 -3.85
CA PHE A 15 1.56 0.57 -5.13
C PHE A 15 2.55 1.50 -5.84
N CYS A 16 2.88 2.64 -5.24
CA CYS A 16 3.90 3.54 -5.77
C CYS A 16 5.27 2.85 -5.78
N PRO A 17 6.01 2.83 -6.90
CA PRO A 17 7.34 2.21 -6.97
C PRO A 17 8.38 2.87 -6.06
N TYR A 18 8.09 4.09 -5.58
CA TYR A 18 8.95 4.86 -4.66
C TYR A 18 8.39 4.92 -3.24
N TYR A 19 7.43 4.06 -2.90
CA TYR A 19 6.75 4.11 -1.60
C TYR A 19 7.72 3.93 -0.44
N SER A 20 8.65 2.96 -0.53
CA SER A 20 9.68 2.71 0.48
C SER A 20 10.54 3.94 0.74
N GLY A 21 11.10 4.56 -0.31
CA GLY A 21 11.91 5.77 -0.16
C GLY A 21 11.12 6.99 0.36
N CYS A 22 9.82 7.06 0.07
CA CYS A 22 8.94 8.06 0.69
C CYS A 22 8.76 7.78 2.19
N LEU A 23 8.58 6.51 2.58
CA LEU A 23 8.45 6.09 3.97
C LEU A 23 9.73 6.38 4.77
N ASP A 24 10.91 6.08 4.22
CA ASP A 24 12.20 6.39 4.85
C ASP A 24 12.34 7.90 5.13
N THR A 25 11.93 8.72 4.16
CA THR A 25 11.95 10.19 4.30
C THR A 25 11.01 10.66 5.41
N VAL A 26 9.81 10.09 5.50
CA VAL A 26 8.80 10.42 6.51
C VAL A 26 9.30 10.05 7.91
N ILE A 27 9.86 8.84 8.06
CA ILE A 27 10.41 8.35 9.33
C ILE A 27 11.56 9.26 9.79
N ARG A 28 12.52 9.54 8.90
CA ARG A 28 13.66 10.43 9.21
C ARG A 28 13.22 11.83 9.62
N LYS A 29 12.15 12.35 9.01
CA LYS A 29 11.57 13.65 9.35
C LYS A 29 10.59 13.63 10.52
N ARG A 30 10.32 12.45 11.10
CA ARG A 30 9.38 12.24 12.21
C ARG A 30 7.98 12.81 11.93
N TRP A 31 7.53 12.71 10.68
CA TRP A 31 6.19 13.17 10.32
C TRP A 31 5.14 12.19 10.83
N SER A 32 4.21 12.66 11.66
CA SER A 32 3.10 11.84 12.16
C SER A 32 2.09 11.48 11.08
N HIS A 33 2.02 12.28 10.02
CA HIS A 33 1.11 12.05 8.89
C HIS A 33 1.84 12.41 7.59
N TRP A 34 1.49 11.70 6.52
CA TRP A 34 1.94 12.07 5.18
C TRP A 34 1.01 11.53 4.10
N ASN A 35 1.13 12.09 2.91
CA ASN A 35 0.35 11.69 1.74
C ASN A 35 1.17 11.75 0.45
N CYS A 36 0.62 11.17 -0.61
CA CYS A 36 1.21 11.15 -1.95
C CYS A 36 0.70 12.30 -2.84
N ALA A 37 0.08 13.37 -2.29
CA ALA A 37 -0.63 14.37 -3.09
C ALA A 37 0.24 15.09 -4.13
N LYS A 38 1.55 15.24 -3.84
CA LYS A 38 2.56 15.84 -4.71
C LYS A 38 3.39 14.81 -5.49
N CYS A 39 3.08 13.53 -5.38
CA CYS A 39 3.79 12.46 -6.09
C CYS A 39 3.16 12.27 -7.48
N GLU A 40 3.98 12.19 -8.52
CA GLU A 40 3.53 11.87 -9.88
C GLU A 40 2.89 10.47 -9.95
N GLN A 41 3.41 9.55 -9.15
CA GLN A 41 2.95 8.16 -9.08
C GLN A 41 1.75 7.97 -8.13
N ARG A 42 1.07 9.04 -7.72
CA ARG A 42 -0.04 8.96 -6.74
C ARG A 42 -1.23 8.12 -7.20
N ALA A 43 -1.39 7.93 -8.51
CA ALA A 43 -2.47 7.16 -9.13
C ALA A 43 -1.99 5.87 -9.80
N ASN A 44 -0.69 5.54 -9.71
CA ASN A 44 -0.16 4.30 -10.29
C ASN A 44 -0.68 3.09 -9.49
N ARG A 45 -1.35 2.16 -10.17
CA ARG A 45 -1.87 0.91 -9.61
C ARG A 45 -1.37 -0.33 -10.36
N GLU A 46 -0.29 -0.19 -11.14
CA GLU A 46 0.28 -1.29 -11.95
C GLU A 46 0.75 -2.47 -11.09
N ALA A 47 1.17 -2.21 -9.85
CA ALA A 47 1.56 -3.24 -8.89
C ALA A 47 0.38 -3.82 -8.08
N GLU A 48 -0.86 -3.42 -8.38
CA GLU A 48 -2.03 -4.01 -7.75
C GLU A 48 -2.22 -5.44 -8.27
N PRO A 49 -2.40 -6.44 -7.39
CA PRO A 49 -2.59 -7.82 -7.82
C PRO A 49 -3.87 -7.95 -8.66
N GLU A 50 -3.79 -8.73 -9.74
CA GLU A 50 -4.94 -9.08 -10.57
C GLU A 50 -5.95 -9.96 -9.83
N ILE A 51 -5.47 -10.68 -8.79
CA ILE A 51 -6.29 -11.58 -7.99
C ILE A 51 -7.18 -10.74 -7.06
N PRO A 52 -8.50 -10.99 -7.04
CA PRO A 52 -9.40 -10.34 -6.09
C PRO A 52 -8.93 -10.56 -4.65
N LEU A 53 -8.77 -9.46 -3.90
CA LEU A 53 -8.49 -9.52 -2.46
C LEU A 53 -9.73 -9.92 -1.62
N ASN A 54 -10.88 -10.07 -2.28
CA ASN A 54 -12.10 -10.56 -1.66
C ASN A 54 -12.35 -12.00 -2.11
N VAL A 55 -12.43 -12.90 -1.14
CA VAL A 55 -12.80 -14.29 -1.34
C VAL A 55 -14.24 -14.48 -0.87
N ASN A 56 -15.11 -14.99 -1.74
CA ASN A 56 -16.51 -15.29 -1.40
C ASN A 56 -16.68 -16.67 -0.72
N TYR A 57 -15.61 -17.20 -0.13
CA TYR A 57 -15.66 -18.46 0.59
C TYR A 57 -15.23 -18.22 2.04
N THR A 58 -16.18 -18.39 2.95
CA THR A 58 -15.91 -18.50 4.39
C THR A 58 -15.66 -19.97 4.71
N ILE A 59 -14.50 -20.49 4.31
CA ILE A 59 -14.09 -21.83 4.74
C ILE A 59 -13.49 -21.66 6.13
N ALA A 60 -14.07 -22.36 7.11
CA ALA A 60 -13.52 -22.32 8.46
C ALA A 60 -12.19 -23.09 8.49
N TYR A 61 -11.20 -22.60 9.23
CA TYR A 61 -9.85 -23.17 9.27
C TYR A 61 -9.82 -24.69 9.57
N TYR A 62 -10.75 -25.19 10.38
CA TYR A 62 -10.86 -26.62 10.73
C TYR A 62 -11.44 -27.51 9.62
N GLU A 63 -12.07 -26.94 8.59
CA GLU A 63 -12.62 -27.70 7.46
C GLU A 63 -11.53 -28.11 6.45
N LEU A 64 -10.37 -27.44 6.48
CA LEU A 64 -9.22 -27.70 5.60
C LEU A 64 -8.56 -29.08 5.83
N SER A 65 -8.83 -29.74 6.96
CA SER A 65 -8.13 -30.97 7.38
C SER A 65 -8.77 -32.29 6.90
N THR A 66 -9.72 -32.27 5.96
CA THR A 66 -10.54 -33.46 5.65
C THR A 66 -10.15 -34.24 4.39
N LYS A 67 -8.95 -34.06 3.83
CA LYS A 67 -8.45 -34.95 2.75
C LYS A 67 -7.21 -35.70 3.21
N ALA A 68 -7.45 -36.87 3.79
CA ALA A 68 -6.53 -38.01 3.78
C ALA A 68 -6.69 -38.77 2.45
#